data_AF-A0A7X6HPV8-F1
#
_entry.id   AF-A0A7X6HPV8-F1
#
_cell.length_a   1.000
_cell.length_b   1.000
_cell.length_c   1.000
_cell.angle_alpha   90.00
_cell.angle_beta   90.00
_cell.angle_gamma   90.00
#
_symmetry.space_group_name_H-M   'P 1'
#
loop_
_entity.id
_entity.type
_entity.pdbx_description
1 polymer ?
#
loop_
_entity_poly.entity_id
_entity_poly.type
_entity_poly.pdbx_seq_one_letter_code
_entity_poly.pdbx_strand_id
1 'polypeptide(L)' 'MDPNLAPPYLLLLLSDAEGNCRIYDPAEGYKVVFSSQSYDEAQYWLLEDEYEPVEGRRKMSELV' A
#
# COMPACT_ATOMS: atom_id res chain seq x y z
N MET A 1 22.37 -0.03 -0.91
CA MET A 1 21.13 -0.77 -0.61
C MET A 1 21.40 -1.54 0.67
N ASP A 2 20.81 -1.11 1.78
CA ASP A 2 20.97 -1.78 3.08
C ASP A 2 20.08 -3.04 3.13
N PRO A 3 20.66 -4.24 3.22
CA PRO A 3 19.92 -5.51 3.25
C PRO A 3 19.13 -5.76 4.56
N ASN A 4 19.02 -4.76 5.44
CA ASN A 4 18.40 -4.87 6.76
C ASN A 4 16.95 -4.33 6.83
N LEU A 5 16.39 -3.84 5.73
CA LEU A 5 15.01 -3.35 5.65
C LEU A 5 14.04 -4.38 5.05
N ALA A 6 14.37 -5.66 5.18
CA ALA A 6 13.51 -6.75 4.75
C ALA A 6 12.69 -7.31 5.93
N PRO A 7 11.36 -7.48 5.77
CA PRO A 7 10.59 -7.09 4.59
C PRO A 7 10.25 -5.58 4.61
N PRO A 8 10.16 -4.94 3.44
CA PRO A 8 9.58 -3.60 3.36
C PRO A 8 8.12 -3.69 3.86
N TYR A 9 7.75 -2.79 4.76
CA TYR A 9 6.38 -2.75 5.28
C TYR A 9 5.44 -2.32 4.15
N LEU A 10 4.40 -3.12 3.91
CA LEU A 10 3.52 -2.97 2.75
C LEU A 10 2.09 -2.68 3.19
N LEU A 11 1.49 -1.70 2.54
CA LEU A 11 0.05 -1.46 2.57
C LEU A 11 -0.58 -1.79 1.22
N LEU A 12 -1.83 -2.23 1.23
CA LEU A 12 -2.59 -2.57 0.03
C LEU A 12 -3.67 -1.51 -0.22
N LEU A 13 -3.55 -0.77 -1.31
CA LEU A 13 -4.60 0.12 -1.80
C LEU A 13 -5.47 -0.63 -2.81
N LEU A 14 -6.77 -0.78 -2.51
CA LEU A 14 -7.76 -1.42 -3.37
C LEU A 14 -8.90 -0.45 -3.67
N SER A 15 -9.33 -0.39 -4.93
CA SER A 15 -10.51 0.36 -5.37
C SER A 15 -11.68 -0.57 -5.67
N ASP A 16 -12.90 -0.11 -5.36
CA ASP A 16 -14.13 -0.77 -5.81
C ASP A 16 -14.61 -0.21 -7.16
N ALA A 17 -15.71 -0.78 -7.67
CA ALA A 17 -16.27 -0.41 -8.97
C ALA A 17 -16.83 1.03 -9.01
N GLU A 18 -17.06 1.66 -7.85
CA GLU A 18 -17.55 3.02 -7.73
C GLU A 18 -16.39 4.03 -7.58
N GLY A 19 -15.15 3.55 -7.48
CA GLY A 19 -13.96 4.37 -7.31
C GLY A 19 -13.57 4.62 -5.86
N ASN A 20 -14.34 4.11 -4.89
CA ASN A 20 -13.96 4.23 -3.48
C ASN A 20 -12.73 3.36 -3.22
N CYS A 21 -11.74 3.94 -2.55
CA CYS A 21 -10.48 3.29 -2.25
C CYS A 21 -10.38 2.96 -0.76
N ARG A 22 -9.74 1.85 -0.44
CA ARG A 22 -9.43 1.42 0.92
C ARG A 22 -7.99 0.98 1.00
N ILE A 23 -7.32 1.40 2.08
CA ILE A 23 -5.97 0.97 2.39
C ILE A 23 -6.06 -0.07 3.50
N TYR A 24 -5.47 -1.23 3.23
CA TYR A 24 -5.42 -2.36 4.15
C TYR A 24 -4.01 -2.58 4.66
N ASP A 25 -3.91 -2.94 5.93
CA ASP A 25 -2.68 -3.42 6.54
C ASP A 25 -2.71 -4.96 6.67
N PRO A 26 -1.94 -5.69 5.85
CA PRO A 26 -1.81 -7.15 5.98
C PRO A 26 -1.16 -7.60 7.29
N ALA A 27 -0.28 -6.78 7.90
CA ALA A 27 0.37 -7.10 9.17
C ALA A 27 -0.61 -7.03 10.35
N GLU A 28 -1.66 -6.19 10.26
CA GLU A 28 -2.77 -6.12 11.21
C GLU A 28 -3.99 -6.96 10.79
N GLY A 29 -3.80 -8.02 9.99
CA GLY A 29 -4.87 -8.94 9.62
C GLY A 29 -5.86 -8.35 8.61
N TYR A 30 -5.36 -7.59 7.64
CA TYR A 30 -6.15 -6.89 6.61
C TYR A 30 -7.15 -5.91 7.21
N LYS A 31 -6.73 -5.20 8.27
CA LYS A 31 -7.52 -4.11 8.83
C LYS A 31 -7.50 -2.92 7.87
N VAL A 32 -8.64 -2.26 7.73
CA VAL A 32 -8.74 -1.00 6.99
C VAL A 32 -8.16 0.11 7.84
N VAL A 33 -7.06 0.71 7.39
CA VAL A 33 -6.39 1.83 8.07
C VAL A 33 -6.84 3.18 7.52
N PHE A 34 -7.33 3.21 6.28
CA PHE A 34 -7.83 4.41 5.64
C PHE A 34 -8.89 4.08 4.58
N SER A 35 -9.81 5.02 4.32
CA SER A 35 -10.83 4.92 3.27
C SER A 35 -11.06 6.28 2.63
N SER A 36 -11.20 6.30 1.31
CA SER A 36 -11.42 7.51 0.51
C SER A 36 -12.42 7.27 -0.62
N GLN A 37 -12.92 8.34 -1.21
CA GLN A 37 -13.82 8.28 -2.38
C GLN A 37 -13.06 8.33 -3.71
N SER A 38 -11.74 8.52 -3.67
CA SER A 38 -10.89 8.57 -4.86
C SER A 38 -9.52 7.96 -4.61
N TYR A 39 -8.88 7.52 -5.69
CA TYR A 39 -7.50 7.03 -5.67
C TYR A 39 -6.52 8.12 -5.23
N ASP A 40 -6.71 9.36 -5.73
CA ASP A 40 -5.81 10.48 -5.44
C ASP A 40 -5.72 10.76 -3.93
N GLU A 41 -6.86 10.78 -3.22
CA GLU A 41 -6.88 10.94 -1.76
C GLU A 41 -6.12 9.83 -1.02
N ALA A 42 -6.30 8.57 -1.44
CA ALA A 42 -5.59 7.45 -0.85
C ALA A 42 -4.09 7.49 -1.18
N GLN A 43 -3.72 7.93 -2.39
CA GLN A 43 -2.33 8.10 -2.78
C GLN A 43 -1.66 9.23 -1.98
N TYR A 44 -2.32 10.37 -1.79
CA TYR A 44 -1.77 11.46 -0.99
C TYR A 44 -1.51 11.02 0.45
N TRP A 45 -2.47 10.29 1.05
CA TRP A 45 -2.29 9.74 2.39
C TRP A 45 -1.07 8.82 2.51
N LEU A 46 -0.80 7.99 1.50
CA LEU A 46 0.40 7.14 1.46
C LEU A 46 1.69 7.96 1.33
N LEU A 47 1.68 9.01 0.51
CA LEU A 47 2.85 9.86 0.29
C LEU A 47 3.20 10.71 1.53
N GLU A 48 2.23 11.01 2.41
CA GLU A 48 2.49 11.69 3.69
C GLU A 48 3.43 10.88 4.60
N ASP A 49 3.32 9.55 4.57
CA ASP A 49 4.17 8.62 5.33
C ASP A 49 5.36 8.08 4.50
N GLU A 50 5.71 8.74 3.39
CA GLU A 50 6.81 8.38 2.48
C GLU A 50 6.68 6.99 1.81
N TYR A 51 5.46 6.43 1.72
CA TYR A 51 5.25 5.19 0.98
C TYR A 51 5.45 5.39 -0.52
N GLU A 52 6.15 4.45 -1.15
CA GLU A 52 6.34 4.41 -2.60
C GLU A 52 5.42 3.37 -3.24
N PRO A 53 4.80 3.68 -4.40
CA PRO A 53 4.00 2.69 -5.13
C PRO A 53 4.89 1.57 -5.65
N VAL A 54 4.46 0.32 -5.43
CA VAL A 54 5.15 -0.83 -6.00
C VAL A 54 4.74 -0.98 -7.47
N GLU A 55 5.66 -0.68 -8.38
CA GLU A 55 5.40 -0.81 -9.82
C GLU A 55 5.61 -2.25 -10.34
N GLY A 56 4.66 -2.72 -11.16
CA GLY A 56 4.71 -4.00 -11.85
C GLY A 56 4.28 -5.21 -11.01
N ARG A 57 4.36 -6.41 -11.61
CA ARG A 57 4.19 -7.67 -10.86
C ARG A 57 5.55 -8.07 -10.29
N ARG A 58 5.77 -7.80 -9.00
CA ARG A 58 6.90 -8.32 -8.25
C ARG A 58 6.53 -9.68 -7.68
N LYS A 59 7.39 -10.68 -7.83
CA LYS A 59 7.27 -11.87 -6.98
C LYS A 59 7.60 -11.44 -5.55
N MET A 60 6.92 -12.00 -4.57
CA MET A 60 7.20 -11.73 -3.16
C MET A 60 8.69 -11.95 -2.81
N SER A 61 9.36 -12.86 -3.52
CA SER A 61 10.80 -13.13 -3.39
C SER A 61 11.72 -12.04 -3.96
N GLU A 62 11.18 -11.09 -4.73
CA GLU A 62 11.91 -9.99 -5.38
C GLU A 62 11.75 -8.67 -4.62
N LEU A 63 10.99 -8.67 -3.53
CA LEU A 63 10.84 -7.55 -2.60
C LEU A 63 11.95 -7.67 -1.54
N VAL A 64 13.18 -7.32 -1.94
CA VAL A 64 14.42 -7.45 -1.15
C VAL A 64 14.96 -6.09 -0.77
#